data_AF-A0A608RBA4-F1
#
_entry.id   AF-A0A608RBA4-F1
#
_cell.length_a   1.000
_cell.length_b   1.000
_cell.length_c   1.000
_cell.angle_alpha   90.00
_cell.angle_beta   90.00
_cell.angle_gamma   90.00
#
_symmetry.space_group_name_H-M   'P 1'
#
loop_
_entity.id
_entity.type
_entity.pdbx_description
1 polymer ?
#
loop_
_entity_poly.entity_id
_entity_poly.type
_entity_poly.pdbx_seq_one_letter_code
_entity_poly.pdbx_strand_id
1 'polypeptide(L)' 'MAANYLHGVETIEVENGARPVKTVKSAVIGLIGTAPMGDVNTLVQCLSEKDAAAFGS' A
#
# COMPACT_ATOMS: atom_id res chain seq x y z
N MET A 1 -26.06 8.00 -13.55
CA MET A 1 -27.52 7.95 -13.31
C MET A 1 -27.70 7.65 -11.83
N ALA A 2 -28.09 8.63 -11.02
CA ALA A 2 -28.23 8.45 -9.57
C ALA A 2 -29.46 7.58 -9.28
N ALA A 3 -29.26 6.35 -8.81
CA ALA A 3 -30.34 5.56 -8.24
C ALA A 3 -30.57 6.07 -6.82
N ASN A 4 -31.74 6.69 -6.65
CA ASN A 4 -32.21 7.23 -5.38
C ASN A 4 -32.39 6.10 -4.37
N TYR A 5 -31.85 6.32 -3.17
CA TYR A 5 -32.13 5.56 -1.95
C TYR A 5 -33.64 5.24 -1.84
N LEU A 6 -33.99 3.97 -2.04
CA LEU A 6 -35.30 3.45 -1.68
C LEU A 6 -35.30 3.11 -0.19
N HIS A 7 -36.48 3.10 0.45
CA HIS A 7 -36.61 2.64 1.84
C HIS A 7 -36.20 1.17 1.94
N GLY A 8 -34.95 0.95 2.33
CA GLY A 8 -34.28 -0.35 2.42
C GLY A 8 -32.83 -0.17 2.80
N VAL A 9 -32.17 -1.27 3.19
CA VAL A 9 -30.74 -1.28 3.49
C VAL A 9 -29.98 -1.45 2.17
N GLU A 10 -28.96 -0.63 1.96
CA GLU A 10 -28.00 -0.82 0.88
C GLU A 10 -26.94 -1.81 1.33
N THR A 11 -26.93 -3.02 0.77
CA THR A 11 -25.88 -4.00 1.01
C THR A 11 -24.84 -3.89 -0.10
N ILE A 12 -23.65 -3.43 0.25
CA ILE A 12 -22.49 -3.41 -0.64
C ILE A 12 -21.59 -4.59 -0.26
N GLU A 13 -21.44 -5.55 -1.17
CA GLU A 13 -20.46 -6.62 -1.01
C GLU A 13 -19.07 -6.09 -1.38
N VAL A 14 -18.23 -5.92 -0.36
CA VAL A 14 -16.85 -5.47 -0.55
C VAL A 14 -15.96 -6.71 -0.69
N GLU A 15 -15.63 -7.07 -1.93
CA GLU A 15 -14.67 -8.14 -2.24
C GLU A 15 -13.21 -7.69 -2.03
N ASN A 16 -12.89 -7.18 -0.84
CA ASN A 16 -11.51 -6.91 -0.44
C ASN A 16 -10.87 -8.14 0.18
N GLY A 17 -10.27 -8.98 -0.66
CA GLY A 17 -9.37 -10.05 -0.25
C GLY A 17 -7.92 -9.70 -0.59
N ALA A 18 -6.97 -10.09 0.27
CA ALA A 18 -5.55 -10.00 -0.06
C ALA A 18 -5.27 -10.82 -1.32
N ARG A 19 -4.93 -10.15 -2.43
CA ARG A 19 -4.49 -10.83 -3.66
C ARG A 19 -2.99 -11.07 -3.58
N PRO A 20 -2.49 -12.25 -3.98
CA PRO A 20 -1.06 -12.51 -3.97
C PRO A 20 -0.34 -11.61 -4.97
N VAL A 21 0.66 -10.88 -4.48
CA VAL A 21 1.60 -10.10 -5.32
C VAL A 21 2.72 -11.04 -5.77
N LYS A 22 2.94 -11.14 -7.09
CA LYS A 22 4.04 -11.95 -7.65
C LYS A 22 5.20 -11.04 -8.04
N THR A 23 6.22 -10.98 -7.19
CA THR A 23 7.44 -10.22 -7.47
C THR A 23 8.38 -11.01 -8.37
N VAL A 24 8.93 -10.38 -9.41
CA VAL A 24 10.03 -10.92 -10.22
C VAL A 24 11.32 -10.20 -9.83
N LYS A 25 12.47 -10.89 -9.85
CA LYS A 25 13.75 -10.34 -9.36
C LYS A 25 14.17 -9.01 -10.03
N SER A 26 13.73 -8.77 -11.26
CA SER A 26 14.01 -7.53 -11.99
C SER A 26 13.05 -6.38 -11.70
N ALA A 27 11.91 -6.65 -11.05
CA ALA A 27 10.89 -5.64 -10.74
C ALA A 27 11.21 -4.94 -9.41
N VAL A 28 12.35 -4.26 -9.36
CA VAL A 28 12.79 -3.45 -8.22
C VAL A 28 12.75 -1.99 -8.63
N ILE A 29 12.10 -1.14 -7.80
CA ILE A 29 12.09 0.31 -7.97
C ILE A 29 12.99 0.96 -6.92
N GLY A 30 13.71 2.02 -7.31
CA GLY A 30 14.41 2.89 -6.38
C GLY A 30 13.52 4.04 -5.95
N LEU A 31 13.29 4.19 -4.64
CA LEU A 31 12.59 5.33 -4.06
C LEU A 31 13.62 6.32 -3.51
N ILE A 32 13.59 7.56 -4.01
CA ILE A 32 14.48 8.64 -3.56
C ILE A 32 13.62 9.73 -2.93
N GLY A 33 13.95 10.11 -1.70
CA GLY A 33 13.24 11.15 -0.97
C GLY A 33 13.88 11.44 0.38
N THR A 34 13.29 12.36 1.11
CA THR A 34 13.70 12.69 2.48
C THR A 34 12.77 11.97 3.45
N ALA A 35 13.32 11.06 4.26
CA ALA A 35 12.59 10.43 5.34
C ALA A 35 12.83 11.18 6.66
N PRO A 36 11.82 11.33 7.54
CA PRO A 36 11.98 11.89 8.87
C PRO A 36 12.81 11.01 9.82
N MET A 37 12.90 9.70 9.57
CA MET A 37 13.64 8.73 10.38
C MET A 37 14.37 7.71 9.49
N GLY A 38 15.42 7.08 10.02
CA GLY A 38 16.20 6.04 9.35
C GLY A 38 17.69 6.38 9.20
N ASP A 39 18.48 5.40 8.76
CA ASP A 39 19.91 5.54 8.59
C ASP A 39 20.26 6.45 7.39
N VAL A 40 21.16 7.40 7.61
CA VAL A 40 21.56 8.37 6.59
C VAL A 40 22.49 7.70 5.57
N ASN A 41 22.28 8.00 4.28
CA ASN A 41 23.10 7.54 3.15
C ASN A 41 23.23 6.00 3.03
N THR A 42 22.26 5.26 3.56
CA THR A 42 22.25 3.79 3.50
C THR A 42 21.07 3.31 2.66
N LEU A 43 21.34 2.45 1.67
CA LEU A 43 20.28 1.81 0.88
C LEU A 43 19.64 0.68 1.68
N VAL A 44 18.33 0.76 1.89
CA VAL A 44 17.55 -0.26 2.59
C VAL A 44 16.51 -0.84 1.63
N GLN A 45 16.43 -2.18 1.56
CA GLN A 45 15.42 -2.86 0.78
C GLN A 45 14.12 -2.98 1.57
N CYS A 46 13.02 -2.46 1.01
CA CYS A 46 11.68 -2.62 1.57
C CYS A 46 10.92 -3.69 0.76
N LEU A 47 10.43 -4.74 1.42
CA LEU A 47 9.63 -5.80 0.80
C LEU A 47 8.14 -5.69 1.12
N SER A 48 7.80 -4.93 2.15
CA SER A 48 6.44 -4.74 2.62
C SER A 48 6.23 -3.35 3.22
N GLU A 49 4.97 -3.01 3.45
CA GLU A 49 4.55 -1.78 4.13
C GLU A 49 5.15 -1.67 5.55
N LYS A 50 5.40 -2.81 6.22
CA LYS A 50 6.01 -2.84 7.55
C LYS A 50 7.47 -2.39 7.53
N ASP A 51 8.20 -2.73 6.48
CA ASP A 51 9.58 -2.28 6.32
C ASP A 51 9.61 -0.77 6.03
N ALA A 52 8.64 -0.29 5.24
CA ALA A 52 8.49 1.13 4.94
C ALA A 52 8.08 1.97 6.17
N ALA A 53 7.37 1.38 7.14
CA ALA A 53 6.94 2.08 8.36
C ALA A 53 8.11 2.60 9.20
N ALA A 54 9.31 2.02 9.07
CA ALA A 54 10.52 2.49 9.78
C ALA A 54 10.95 3.92 9.38
N PHE A 55 10.46 4.44 8.27
CA PHE A 55 10.81 5.76 7.74
C PHE A 55 9.74 6.82 8.00
N GLY A 56 8.57 6.45 8.56
CA GLY A 56 7.46 7.35 8.87
C GLY A 56 7.35 7.69 10.36
N SER A 57 6.41 8.56 10.72
CA SER A 57 6.03 8.92 12.10
C SER A 57 4.62 8.47 12.44
#